data_AF-A0AAX2UHU5-F1
#
_entry.id   AF-A0AAX2UHU5-F1
#
_cell.length_a   1.000
_cell.length_b   1.000
_cell.length_c   1.000
_cell.angle_alpha   90.00
_cell.angle_beta   90.00
_cell.angle_gamma   90.00
#
_symmetry.space_group_name_H-M   'P 1'
#
loop_
_entity.id
_entity.type
_entity.pdbx_description
1 polymer ?
#
loop_
_entity_poly.entity_id
_entity_poly.type
_entity_poly.pdbx_seq_one_letter_code
_entity_poly.pdbx_strand_id
1 'polypeptide(L)'
;MSIFSINDNSSYSSILSQAKASKESKENSKISFANAFLKQNASKLNEIQSANSQTLIKSEVLNSGSNSTLDTNYGLFSEFQNTVHTLKYKQVDLSNSTKMAYGYSVDKNGYMGSDFNKAAGLPEDFKIHKSTLDEIERKAENNSYTSDIKKYLGIDKYYTNIDMAETIKQYYNQFNQIVNHTFNDTNKTSFTETDINSMPKGISELSSDKTIGIMPKNYDKLTITNYYNTQEQYNEAEQLGMFAHINTGLQQLNFTPQSMQTQNLDEDTLKDTFNPDMSVYPQNEDGSYSKEALF
;
A
#
# COMPACT_ATOMS: atom_id res chain seq x y z
N MET A 1 74.97 32.65 -26.27
CA MET A 1 74.12 31.44 -26.22
C MET A 1 73.10 31.64 -25.11
N SER A 2 71.84 31.75 -25.50
CA SER A 2 70.67 31.81 -24.62
C SER A 2 69.78 30.59 -24.96
N ILE A 3 68.68 30.46 -24.24
CA ILE A 3 67.48 29.62 -24.44
C ILE A 3 67.53 28.16 -23.99
N PHE A 4 67.34 27.94 -22.68
CA PHE A 4 66.39 26.93 -22.21
C PHE A 4 65.10 27.63 -21.78
N SER A 5 64.08 27.54 -22.62
CA SER A 5 62.73 28.03 -22.37
C SER A 5 61.96 26.93 -21.63
N ILE A 6 61.62 27.15 -20.36
CA ILE A 6 60.61 26.35 -19.67
C ILE A 6 59.25 26.97 -19.99
N ASN A 7 58.40 26.16 -20.61
CA ASN A 7 57.02 26.49 -20.93
C ASN A 7 56.19 26.44 -19.64
N ASP A 8 56.02 27.58 -19.00
CA ASP A 8 55.07 27.76 -17.89
C ASP A 8 53.65 27.79 -18.43
N ASN A 9 53.07 26.61 -18.67
CA ASN A 9 51.64 26.46 -18.82
C ASN A 9 51.12 25.32 -17.95
N SER A 10 51.04 25.58 -16.65
CA SER A 10 50.27 24.75 -15.72
C SER A 10 49.47 25.64 -14.77
N SER A 11 48.28 26.04 -15.20
CA SER A 11 47.26 26.59 -14.31
C SER A 11 46.76 25.48 -13.37
N TYR A 12 47.48 25.25 -12.26
CA TYR A 12 47.00 24.39 -11.17
C TYR A 12 45.85 25.10 -10.43
N SER A 13 44.62 24.91 -10.89
CA SER A 13 43.43 25.23 -10.10
C SER A 13 43.34 24.21 -8.95
N SER A 14 43.55 24.66 -7.71
CA SER A 14 43.54 23.80 -6.51
C SER A 14 42.25 22.96 -6.42
N ILE A 15 42.33 21.76 -5.82
CA ILE A 15 41.16 20.88 -5.59
C ILE A 15 40.02 21.64 -4.88
N LEU A 16 40.37 22.59 -4.01
CA LEU A 16 39.43 23.48 -3.33
C LEU A 16 38.69 24.43 -4.31
N SER A 17 39.38 24.96 -5.33
CA SER A 17 38.75 25.79 -6.36
C SER A 17 37.80 24.99 -7.26
N GLN A 18 38.16 23.75 -7.60
CA GLN A 18 37.31 22.86 -8.41
C GLN A 18 36.06 22.40 -7.63
N ALA A 19 36.21 22.12 -6.33
CA ALA A 19 35.09 21.77 -5.45
C ALA A 19 34.12 22.96 -5.26
N LYS A 20 34.66 24.19 -5.13
CA LYS A 20 33.85 25.41 -5.03
C LYS A 20 33.07 25.68 -6.32
N ALA A 21 33.72 25.60 -7.47
CA ALA A 21 33.07 25.75 -8.78
C ALA A 21 32.00 24.66 -9.03
N SER A 22 32.23 23.43 -8.57
CA SER A 22 31.26 22.33 -8.69
C SER A 22 30.05 22.50 -7.75
N LYS A 23 30.23 23.11 -6.58
CA LYS A 23 29.13 23.44 -5.67
C LYS A 23 28.29 24.58 -6.22
N GLU A 24 28.94 25.65 -6.71
CA GLU A 24 28.28 26.79 -7.36
C GLU A 24 27.53 26.35 -8.63
N SER A 25 28.07 25.42 -9.44
CA SER A 25 27.35 24.90 -10.61
C SER A 25 26.13 24.07 -10.24
N LYS A 26 26.17 23.28 -9.15
CA LYS A 26 25.03 22.52 -8.63
C LYS A 26 23.94 23.44 -8.06
N GLU A 27 24.31 24.49 -7.34
CA GLU A 27 23.35 25.48 -6.84
C GLU A 27 22.72 26.28 -7.98
N ASN A 28 23.52 26.74 -8.95
CA ASN A 28 23.03 27.41 -10.15
C ASN A 28 22.10 26.50 -10.99
N SER A 29 22.37 25.19 -11.04
CA SER A 29 21.51 24.21 -11.72
C SER A 29 20.16 24.02 -11.03
N LYS A 30 20.13 24.01 -9.69
CA LYS A 30 18.88 23.93 -8.91
C LYS A 30 18.04 25.19 -9.08
N ILE A 31 18.67 26.37 -9.05
CA ILE A 31 18.01 27.66 -9.28
C ILE A 31 17.47 27.73 -10.73
N SER A 32 18.24 27.23 -11.71
CA SER A 32 17.81 27.14 -13.11
C SER A 32 16.57 26.25 -13.28
N PHE A 33 16.54 25.08 -12.62
CA PHE A 33 15.37 24.19 -12.64
C PHE A 33 14.13 24.83 -12.00
N ALA A 34 14.29 25.46 -10.82
CA ALA A 34 13.19 26.17 -10.15
C ALA A 34 12.63 27.31 -11.01
N ASN A 35 13.50 28.09 -11.65
CA ASN A 35 13.11 29.18 -12.55
C ASN A 35 12.42 28.66 -13.82
N ALA A 36 12.89 27.55 -14.39
CA ALA A 36 12.25 26.91 -15.54
C ALA A 36 10.86 26.37 -15.18
N PHE A 37 10.72 25.75 -14.02
CA PHE A 37 9.44 25.24 -13.52
C PHE A 37 8.44 26.38 -13.25
N LEU A 38 8.88 27.46 -12.59
CA LEU A 38 8.03 28.65 -12.37
C LEU A 38 7.61 29.31 -13.68
N LYS A 39 8.52 29.42 -14.66
CA LYS A 39 8.21 29.98 -15.98
C LYS A 39 7.25 29.09 -16.77
N GLN A 40 7.38 27.77 -16.65
CA GLN A 40 6.44 26.82 -17.25
C GLN A 40 5.05 26.90 -16.61
N ASN A 41 4.97 27.08 -15.29
CA ASN A 41 3.67 27.23 -14.61
C ASN A 41 3.01 28.58 -14.91
N ALA A 42 3.78 29.66 -15.00
CA ALA A 42 3.26 30.98 -15.37
C ALA A 42 2.77 31.02 -16.83
N SER A 43 3.46 30.36 -17.76
CA SER A 43 2.99 30.23 -19.15
C SER A 43 1.70 29.41 -19.25
N LYS A 44 1.61 28.26 -18.57
CA LYS A 44 0.37 27.48 -18.48
C LYS A 44 -0.79 28.29 -17.90
N LEU A 45 -0.54 29.12 -16.88
CA LEU A 45 -1.56 29.98 -16.29
C LEU A 45 -2.06 31.04 -17.28
N ASN A 46 -1.14 31.67 -18.03
CA ASN A 46 -1.49 32.62 -19.09
C ASN A 46 -2.24 31.95 -20.25
N GLU A 47 -1.91 30.71 -20.60
CA GLU A 47 -2.64 29.92 -21.59
C GLU A 47 -4.07 29.62 -21.14
N ILE A 48 -4.26 29.21 -19.87
CA ILE A 48 -5.59 29.00 -19.28
C ILE A 48 -6.39 30.30 -19.26
N GLN A 49 -5.77 31.42 -18.85
CA GLN A 49 -6.41 32.72 -18.83
C GLN A 49 -6.80 33.17 -20.25
N SER A 50 -5.92 32.96 -21.23
CA SER A 50 -6.18 33.31 -22.63
C SER A 50 -7.28 32.44 -23.24
N ALA A 51 -7.31 31.14 -22.93
CA ALA A 51 -8.36 30.22 -23.37
C ALA A 51 -9.73 30.60 -22.77
N ASN A 52 -9.75 31.01 -21.49
CA ASN A 52 -10.97 31.48 -20.84
C ASN A 52 -11.45 32.82 -21.43
N SER A 53 -10.55 33.77 -21.68
CA SER A 53 -10.90 35.05 -22.33
C SER A 53 -11.40 34.85 -23.76
N GLN A 54 -10.79 33.94 -24.55
CA GLN A 54 -11.29 33.59 -25.89
C GLN A 54 -12.67 32.92 -25.83
N THR A 55 -12.94 32.11 -24.81
CA THR A 55 -14.24 31.46 -24.59
C THR A 55 -15.32 32.50 -24.24
N LEU A 56 -15.00 33.49 -23.38
CA LEU A 56 -15.90 34.61 -23.09
C LEU A 56 -16.16 35.46 -24.35
N ILE A 57 -15.12 35.84 -25.09
CA ILE A 57 -15.27 36.67 -26.31
C ILE A 57 -16.09 35.92 -27.38
N LYS A 58 -15.90 34.61 -27.56
CA LYS A 58 -16.73 33.81 -28.48
C LYS A 58 -18.20 33.81 -28.06
N SER A 59 -18.49 33.76 -26.75
CA SER A 59 -19.86 33.81 -26.22
C SER A 59 -20.53 35.18 -26.43
N GLU A 60 -19.78 36.28 -26.33
CA GLU A 60 -20.28 37.65 -26.55
C GLU A 60 -20.46 38.00 -28.04
N VAL A 61 -19.55 37.53 -28.91
CA VAL A 61 -19.63 37.72 -30.37
C VAL A 61 -20.78 36.90 -30.98
N LEU A 62 -21.04 35.69 -30.47
CA LEU A 62 -22.21 34.88 -30.88
C LEU A 62 -23.55 35.50 -30.47
N ASN A 63 -23.57 36.27 -29.36
CA ASN A 63 -24.76 36.96 -28.87
C ASN A 63 -25.04 38.30 -29.59
N SER A 64 -24.02 38.91 -30.19
CA SER A 64 -24.13 40.23 -30.83
C SER A 64 -24.33 40.18 -32.36
N GLY A 65 -24.18 39.02 -33.00
CA GLY A 65 -24.22 38.86 -34.46
C GLY A 65 -25.51 38.31 -35.06
N SER A 66 -26.54 37.98 -34.27
CA SER A 66 -27.65 37.13 -34.73
C SER A 66 -28.98 37.87 -34.77
N ASN A 67 -29.14 38.78 -35.75
CA ASN A 67 -30.46 39.13 -36.28
C ASN A 67 -30.81 38.11 -37.38
N SER A 68 -31.01 36.85 -36.99
CA SER A 68 -31.58 35.84 -37.87
C SER A 68 -32.13 34.69 -37.03
N THR A 69 -33.45 34.50 -37.16
CA THR A 69 -34.22 33.34 -36.76
C THR A 69 -33.52 32.03 -37.11
N LEU A 70 -32.87 31.40 -36.15
CA LEU A 70 -32.49 29.99 -36.19
C LEU A 70 -32.66 29.43 -34.78
N ASP A 71 -33.69 28.61 -34.66
CA ASP A 71 -34.06 27.85 -33.47
C ASP A 71 -33.00 26.76 -33.22
N THR A 72 -31.90 27.12 -32.57
CA THR A 72 -30.83 26.18 -32.21
C THR A 72 -30.71 26.05 -30.71
N ASN A 73 -31.74 25.43 -30.13
CA ASN A 73 -31.81 25.11 -28.70
C ASN A 73 -31.22 23.72 -28.35
N TYR A 74 -30.45 23.06 -29.24
CA TYR A 74 -30.07 21.64 -29.04
C TYR A 74 -28.65 21.20 -29.42
N GLY A 75 -27.75 22.09 -29.89
CA GLY A 75 -26.42 21.68 -30.37
C GLY A 75 -25.25 21.90 -29.40
N LEU A 76 -25.13 23.09 -28.82
CA LEU A 76 -23.97 23.45 -27.99
C LEU A 76 -24.14 23.11 -26.50
N PHE A 77 -25.38 22.94 -26.05
CA PHE A 77 -25.66 22.57 -24.66
C PHE A 77 -25.42 21.07 -24.41
N SER A 78 -25.51 20.20 -25.43
CA SER A 78 -25.35 18.76 -25.21
C SER A 78 -23.90 18.36 -24.90
N GLU A 79 -22.89 19.01 -25.49
CA GLU A 79 -21.48 18.68 -25.26
C GLU A 79 -20.96 19.23 -23.93
N PHE A 80 -21.41 20.43 -23.53
CA PHE A 80 -21.10 20.98 -22.20
C PHE A 80 -21.85 20.20 -21.10
N GLN A 81 -23.11 19.83 -21.35
CA GLN A 81 -23.83 18.94 -20.44
C GLN A 81 -23.21 17.55 -20.42
N ASN A 82 -22.74 16.98 -21.53
CA ASN A 82 -22.05 15.68 -21.54
C ASN A 82 -20.69 15.74 -20.82
N THR A 83 -20.00 16.88 -20.82
CA THR A 83 -18.74 17.08 -20.07
C THR A 83 -19.00 17.28 -18.59
N VAL A 84 -20.03 18.07 -18.22
CA VAL A 84 -20.49 18.22 -16.84
C VAL A 84 -21.13 16.91 -16.33
N HIS A 85 -21.79 16.13 -17.19
CA HIS A 85 -22.32 14.81 -16.89
C HIS A 85 -21.19 13.79 -16.77
N THR A 86 -20.18 13.75 -17.63
CA THR A 86 -19.02 12.85 -17.43
C THR A 86 -18.21 13.21 -16.19
N LEU A 87 -18.17 14.48 -15.78
CA LEU A 87 -17.59 14.91 -14.50
C LEU A 87 -18.53 14.61 -13.31
N LYS A 88 -19.86 14.75 -13.47
CA LYS A 88 -20.88 14.36 -12.48
C LYS A 88 -21.13 12.85 -12.40
N TYR A 89 -20.77 12.07 -13.42
CA TYR A 89 -20.77 10.60 -13.41
C TYR A 89 -19.40 10.06 -12.96
N LYS A 90 -18.35 10.89 -12.96
CA LYS A 90 -17.17 10.68 -12.10
C LYS A 90 -17.42 11.07 -10.64
N GLN A 91 -18.41 11.93 -10.39
CA GLN A 91 -19.00 12.16 -9.08
C GLN A 91 -20.27 11.30 -8.93
N VAL A 92 -20.09 9.99 -9.09
CA VAL A 92 -21.09 8.94 -8.86
C VAL A 92 -21.99 9.35 -7.70
N ASP A 93 -23.26 9.59 -8.00
CA ASP A 93 -24.41 9.42 -7.12
C ASP A 93 -24.07 9.56 -5.61
N LEU A 94 -23.82 10.80 -5.15
CA LEU A 94 -23.45 11.07 -3.76
C LEU A 94 -24.59 10.77 -2.75
N SER A 95 -25.76 10.32 -3.23
CA SER A 95 -26.81 9.67 -2.43
C SER A 95 -26.47 8.22 -2.05
N ASN A 96 -25.53 7.60 -2.77
CA ASN A 96 -24.89 6.32 -2.47
C ASN A 96 -23.38 6.56 -2.32
N SER A 97 -22.96 7.26 -1.26
CA SER A 97 -21.55 7.42 -0.93
C SER A 97 -20.86 6.04 -0.90
N THR A 98 -20.08 5.72 -1.94
CA THR A 98 -19.18 4.56 -1.89
C THR A 98 -18.30 4.78 -0.67
N LYS A 99 -18.48 3.95 0.36
CA LYS A 99 -17.66 4.05 1.57
C LYS A 99 -16.22 3.83 1.13
N MET A 100 -15.30 4.66 1.59
CA MET A 100 -13.88 4.50 1.30
C MET A 100 -13.15 4.10 2.58
N ALA A 101 -12.17 3.21 2.46
CA ALA A 101 -11.25 2.85 3.52
C ALA A 101 -9.85 2.68 2.93
N TYR A 102 -8.84 3.23 3.61
CA TYR A 102 -7.44 3.15 3.17
C TYR A 102 -7.19 3.66 1.73
N GLY A 103 -8.08 4.52 1.22
CA GLY A 103 -8.00 5.04 -0.16
C GLY A 103 -8.72 4.21 -1.22
N TYR A 104 -9.43 3.15 -0.83
CA TYR A 104 -10.11 2.21 -1.73
C TYR A 104 -11.60 2.09 -1.42
N SER A 105 -12.36 1.63 -2.41
CA SER A 105 -13.81 1.43 -2.29
C SER A 105 -14.15 0.30 -1.31
N VAL A 106 -15.31 0.44 -0.65
CA VAL A 106 -15.87 -0.53 0.30
C VAL A 106 -17.34 -0.72 -0.04
N ASP A 107 -17.76 -1.98 -0.11
CA ASP A 107 -19.15 -2.32 -0.39
C ASP A 107 -20.08 -2.04 0.81
N LYS A 108 -21.38 -2.22 0.58
CA LYS A 108 -22.41 -1.97 1.62
C LYS A 108 -22.26 -2.86 2.86
N ASN A 109 -21.64 -4.04 2.71
CA ASN A 109 -21.45 -5.03 3.77
C ASN A 109 -20.10 -4.84 4.48
N GLY A 110 -19.24 -3.92 4.02
CA GLY A 110 -17.95 -3.61 4.63
C GLY A 110 -16.76 -4.34 4.03
N TYR A 111 -16.93 -5.09 2.93
CA TYR A 111 -15.81 -5.69 2.21
C TYR A 111 -15.13 -4.70 1.28
N MET A 112 -13.81 -4.80 1.18
CA MET A 112 -13.00 -4.01 0.25
C MET A 112 -13.38 -4.33 -1.20
N GLY A 113 -13.37 -3.31 -2.04
CA GLY A 113 -13.75 -3.41 -3.44
C GLY A 113 -12.64 -3.95 -4.34
N SER A 114 -12.97 -4.13 -5.62
CA SER A 114 -12.04 -4.69 -6.61
C SER A 114 -10.83 -3.79 -6.88
N ASP A 115 -10.94 -2.48 -6.61
CA ASP A 115 -9.81 -1.54 -6.66
C ASP A 115 -8.75 -1.86 -5.61
N PHE A 116 -9.16 -2.22 -4.39
CA PHE A 116 -8.26 -2.74 -3.35
C PHE A 116 -7.64 -4.05 -3.78
N ASN A 117 -8.46 -5.03 -4.22
CA ASN A 117 -7.97 -6.35 -4.64
C ASN A 117 -6.91 -6.24 -5.73
N LYS A 118 -7.15 -5.38 -6.73
CA LYS A 118 -6.19 -5.11 -7.80
C LYS A 118 -4.88 -4.52 -7.28
N ALA A 119 -4.93 -3.56 -6.35
CA ALA A 119 -3.74 -2.97 -5.75
C ALA A 119 -2.96 -3.97 -4.89
N ALA A 120 -3.68 -4.83 -4.16
CA ALA A 120 -3.12 -5.86 -3.29
C ALA A 120 -2.74 -7.16 -4.04
N GLY A 121 -2.98 -7.27 -5.35
CA GLY A 121 -2.72 -8.49 -6.12
C GLY A 121 -3.58 -9.69 -5.72
N LEU A 122 -4.77 -9.45 -5.17
CA LEU A 122 -5.74 -10.47 -4.79
C LEU A 122 -6.63 -10.87 -5.99
N PRO A 123 -7.26 -12.06 -5.98
CA PRO A 123 -8.32 -12.40 -6.92
C PRO A 123 -9.43 -11.32 -6.94
N GLU A 124 -10.06 -11.11 -8.09
CA GLU A 124 -11.04 -10.02 -8.28
C GLU A 124 -12.21 -10.12 -7.29
N ASP A 125 -12.66 -11.34 -7.03
CA ASP A 125 -13.78 -11.68 -6.15
C ASP A 125 -13.38 -11.93 -4.68
N PHE A 126 -12.08 -11.90 -4.37
CA PHE A 126 -11.57 -12.13 -3.02
C PHE A 126 -12.21 -11.17 -2.02
N LYS A 127 -12.72 -11.71 -0.91
CA LYS A 127 -13.40 -10.91 0.11
C LYS A 127 -12.49 -10.67 1.31
N ILE A 128 -12.08 -9.43 1.50
CA ILE A 128 -11.44 -8.97 2.74
C ILE A 128 -12.29 -7.86 3.34
N HIS A 129 -12.70 -8.04 4.59
CA HIS A 129 -13.54 -7.10 5.31
C HIS A 129 -12.68 -5.97 5.91
N LYS A 130 -13.20 -4.75 5.91
CA LYS A 130 -12.49 -3.57 6.45
C LYS A 130 -12.06 -3.78 7.91
N SER A 131 -12.86 -4.47 8.73
CA SER A 131 -12.51 -4.75 10.13
C SER A 131 -11.21 -5.55 10.28
N THR A 132 -10.89 -6.43 9.33
CA THR A 132 -9.61 -7.16 9.30
C THR A 132 -8.45 -6.19 9.09
N LEU A 133 -8.61 -5.20 8.21
CA LEU A 133 -7.60 -4.16 8.00
C LEU A 133 -7.47 -3.22 9.20
N ASP A 134 -8.60 -2.84 9.81
CA ASP A 134 -8.63 -2.03 11.03
C ASP A 134 -7.90 -2.74 12.17
N GLU A 135 -8.02 -4.06 12.26
CA GLU A 135 -7.32 -4.86 13.27
C GLU A 135 -5.81 -4.95 13.02
N ILE A 136 -5.37 -5.01 11.75
CA ILE A 136 -3.95 -4.89 11.39
C ILE A 136 -3.41 -3.51 11.81
N GLU A 137 -4.15 -2.43 11.51
CA GLU A 137 -3.77 -1.07 11.92
C GLU A 137 -3.70 -0.95 13.45
N ARG A 138 -4.72 -1.46 14.15
CA ARG A 138 -4.79 -1.45 15.62
C ARG A 138 -3.57 -2.14 16.21
N LYS A 139 -3.26 -3.36 15.77
CA LYS A 139 -2.11 -4.11 16.28
C LYS A 139 -0.79 -3.42 15.94
N ALA A 140 -0.66 -2.88 14.74
CA ALA A 140 0.53 -2.13 14.33
C ALA A 140 0.76 -0.89 15.22
N GLU A 141 -0.29 -0.12 15.48
CA GLU A 141 -0.21 1.12 16.26
C GLU A 141 -0.13 0.91 17.77
N ASN A 142 -0.74 -0.16 18.30
CA ASN A 142 -1.02 -0.28 19.72
C ASN A 142 -0.38 -1.50 20.39
N ASN A 143 0.41 -2.33 19.69
CA ASN A 143 1.22 -3.35 20.37
C ASN A 143 2.13 -2.72 21.46
N SER A 144 2.60 -3.55 22.39
CA SER A 144 3.38 -3.11 23.54
C SER A 144 4.61 -2.30 23.16
N TYR A 145 5.41 -2.78 22.20
CA TYR A 145 6.60 -2.09 21.71
C TYR A 145 6.28 -0.69 21.15
N THR A 146 5.26 -0.60 20.31
CA THR A 146 4.87 0.63 19.62
C THR A 146 4.29 1.64 20.61
N SER A 147 3.46 1.17 21.54
CA SER A 147 2.88 1.99 22.60
C SER A 147 3.95 2.64 23.49
N ASP A 148 4.99 1.88 23.84
CA ASP A 148 6.09 2.39 24.67
C ASP A 148 6.88 3.48 23.93
N ILE A 149 7.14 3.31 22.63
CA ILE A 149 7.80 4.33 21.82
C ILE A 149 6.93 5.57 21.68
N LYS A 150 5.63 5.41 21.39
CA LYS A 150 4.69 6.55 21.31
C LYS A 150 4.70 7.38 22.58
N LYS A 151 4.65 6.72 23.74
CA LYS A 151 4.72 7.36 25.06
C LYS A 151 6.06 8.05 25.29
N TYR A 152 7.18 7.42 24.92
CA TYR A 152 8.52 8.00 25.07
C TYR A 152 8.71 9.24 24.19
N LEU A 153 8.22 9.22 22.95
CA LEU A 153 8.33 10.32 22.00
C LEU A 153 7.25 11.40 22.16
N GLY A 154 6.19 11.13 22.93
CA GLY A 154 5.06 12.04 23.10
C GLY A 154 4.23 12.23 21.84
N ILE A 155 4.06 11.16 21.05
CA ILE A 155 3.30 11.16 19.79
C ILE A 155 2.07 10.25 19.89
N ASP A 156 0.99 10.61 19.18
CA ASP A 156 -0.28 9.85 19.22
C ASP A 156 -0.30 8.65 18.26
N LYS A 157 0.40 8.78 17.13
CA LYS A 157 0.53 7.75 16.09
C LYS A 157 1.99 7.44 15.83
N TYR A 158 2.28 6.15 15.66
CA TYR A 158 3.61 5.70 15.31
C TYR A 158 3.84 5.75 13.80
N TYR A 159 2.83 5.36 13.01
CA TYR A 159 2.88 5.42 11.56
C TYR A 159 2.19 6.68 11.04
N THR A 160 2.85 7.36 10.10
CA THR A 160 2.21 8.44 9.32
C THR A 160 1.17 7.86 8.36
N ASN A 161 1.48 6.72 7.75
CA ASN A 161 0.60 5.96 6.88
C ASN A 161 1.06 4.50 6.84
N ILE A 162 0.12 3.57 6.73
CA ILE A 162 0.36 2.16 6.41
C ILE A 162 -0.23 1.93 5.02
N ASP A 163 0.60 1.49 4.08
CA ASP A 163 0.11 1.04 2.78
C ASP A 163 -0.54 -0.33 2.94
N MET A 164 -1.85 -0.33 3.20
CA MET A 164 -2.61 -1.56 3.46
C MET A 164 -2.66 -2.49 2.26
N ALA A 165 -2.72 -1.96 1.04
CA ALA A 165 -2.76 -2.80 -0.15
C ALA A 165 -1.43 -3.55 -0.33
N GLU A 166 -0.31 -2.83 -0.21
CA GLU A 166 1.02 -3.45 -0.29
C GLU A 166 1.27 -4.40 0.89
N THR A 167 0.80 -4.06 2.10
CA THR A 167 0.89 -4.96 3.27
C THR A 167 0.12 -6.27 3.03
N ILE A 168 -1.14 -6.19 2.58
CA ILE A 168 -1.96 -7.39 2.32
C ILE A 168 -1.40 -8.20 1.16
N LYS A 169 -0.87 -7.57 0.12
CA LYS A 169 -0.19 -8.26 -0.98
C LYS A 169 0.94 -9.14 -0.48
N GLN A 170 1.79 -8.60 0.39
CA GLN A 170 2.90 -9.33 0.99
C GLN A 170 2.42 -10.51 1.83
N TYR A 171 1.39 -10.30 2.66
CA TYR A 171 0.82 -11.34 3.52
C TYR A 171 0.19 -12.46 2.68
N TYR A 172 -0.60 -12.09 1.66
CA TYR A 172 -1.27 -13.02 0.76
C TYR A 172 -0.28 -13.84 -0.07
N ASN A 173 0.83 -13.23 -0.51
CA ASN A 173 1.90 -13.94 -1.20
C ASN A 173 2.56 -15.00 -0.32
N GLN A 174 2.79 -14.70 0.96
CA GLN A 174 3.33 -15.69 1.88
C GLN A 174 2.30 -16.80 2.19
N PHE A 175 1.06 -16.42 2.44
CA PHE A 175 -0.04 -17.37 2.63
C PHE A 175 -0.16 -18.35 1.44
N ASN A 176 -0.12 -17.84 0.21
CA ASN A 176 -0.14 -18.69 -0.99
C ASN A 176 1.06 -19.63 -1.09
N GLN A 177 2.25 -19.23 -0.63
CA GLN A 177 3.41 -20.14 -0.58
C GLN A 177 3.15 -21.31 0.38
N ILE A 178 2.56 -21.03 1.55
CA ILE A 178 2.20 -22.06 2.53
C ILE A 178 1.12 -23.00 1.98
N VAL A 179 0.05 -22.45 1.40
CA VAL A 179 -1.03 -23.24 0.76
C VAL A 179 -0.46 -24.11 -0.37
N ASN A 180 0.39 -23.54 -1.23
CA ASN A 180 1.02 -24.28 -2.33
C ASN A 180 1.97 -25.38 -1.84
N HIS A 181 2.71 -25.14 -0.75
CA HIS A 181 3.55 -26.17 -0.14
C HIS A 181 2.73 -27.38 0.32
N THR A 182 1.56 -27.15 0.91
CA THR A 182 0.72 -28.23 1.45
C THR A 182 -0.10 -28.95 0.38
N PHE A 183 -0.71 -28.22 -0.55
CA PHE A 183 -1.69 -28.78 -1.49
C PHE A 183 -1.21 -28.82 -2.94
N ASN A 184 -0.07 -28.18 -3.25
CA ASN A 184 0.38 -27.95 -4.62
C ASN A 184 -0.71 -27.31 -5.52
N ASP A 185 -1.54 -26.45 -4.90
CA ASP A 185 -2.63 -25.73 -5.54
C ASP A 185 -2.85 -24.37 -4.87
N THR A 186 -2.35 -23.31 -5.50
CA THR A 186 -2.59 -21.92 -5.05
C THR A 186 -4.03 -21.46 -5.27
N ASN A 187 -4.81 -22.16 -6.09
CA ASN A 187 -6.18 -21.79 -6.44
C ASN A 187 -7.22 -22.49 -5.57
N LYS A 188 -6.81 -23.33 -4.60
CA LYS A 188 -7.72 -23.94 -3.63
C LYS A 188 -8.47 -22.84 -2.87
N THR A 189 -9.79 -22.85 -3.00
CA THR A 189 -10.69 -21.83 -2.41
C THR A 189 -11.46 -22.29 -1.17
N SER A 190 -11.44 -23.59 -0.87
CA SER A 190 -12.17 -24.20 0.25
C SER A 190 -11.29 -25.23 0.98
N PHE A 191 -11.39 -25.23 2.30
CA PHE A 191 -10.57 -26.02 3.22
C PHE A 191 -11.44 -26.75 4.24
N THR A 192 -11.38 -28.08 4.20
CA THR A 192 -12.00 -28.96 5.20
C THR A 192 -11.18 -28.98 6.49
N GLU A 193 -11.72 -29.52 7.59
CA GLU A 193 -10.92 -29.77 8.80
C GLU A 193 -9.72 -30.68 8.52
N THR A 194 -9.86 -31.65 7.61
CA THR A 194 -8.73 -32.50 7.19
C THR A 194 -7.65 -31.68 6.50
N ASP A 195 -8.02 -30.78 5.57
CA ASP A 195 -7.09 -29.88 4.90
C ASP A 195 -6.34 -29.00 5.92
N ILE A 196 -7.09 -28.39 6.85
CA ILE A 196 -6.55 -27.57 7.94
C ILE A 196 -5.55 -28.36 8.79
N ASN A 197 -5.86 -29.61 9.12
CA ASN A 197 -4.98 -30.45 9.91
C ASN A 197 -3.67 -30.79 9.17
N SER A 198 -3.70 -30.82 7.83
CA SER A 198 -2.51 -31.00 6.98
C SER A 198 -1.65 -29.74 6.80
N MET A 199 -2.14 -28.55 7.20
CA MET A 199 -1.34 -27.32 7.14
C MET A 199 -0.14 -27.35 8.10
N PRO A 200 0.97 -26.69 7.75
CA PRO A 200 2.15 -26.63 8.61
C PRO A 200 1.83 -25.95 9.94
N LYS A 201 2.46 -26.42 11.01
CA LYS A 201 2.34 -25.87 12.37
C LYS A 201 3.33 -24.73 12.64
N GLY A 202 4.27 -24.52 11.73
CA GLY A 202 5.08 -23.33 11.69
C GLY A 202 6.02 -23.29 10.49
N ILE A 203 6.76 -22.19 10.41
CA ILE A 203 7.78 -21.93 9.39
C ILE A 203 9.02 -21.30 10.03
N SER A 204 10.16 -21.43 9.36
CA SER A 204 11.33 -20.61 9.64
C SER A 204 11.46 -19.56 8.56
N GLU A 205 11.70 -18.31 8.97
CA GLU A 205 11.89 -17.18 8.07
C GLU A 205 13.29 -16.61 8.23
N LEU A 206 13.96 -16.37 7.10
CA LEU A 206 15.19 -15.61 7.07
C LEU A 206 14.90 -14.20 6.55
N SER A 207 15.31 -13.19 7.32
CA SER A 207 15.26 -11.79 6.93
C SER A 207 16.66 -11.31 6.57
N SER A 208 16.80 -10.61 5.44
CA SER A 208 17.99 -9.78 5.19
C SER A 208 17.90 -8.42 5.89
N ASP A 209 16.74 -8.07 6.45
CA ASP A 209 16.47 -6.81 7.13
C ASP A 209 16.65 -6.95 8.65
N LYS A 210 17.21 -5.91 9.29
CA LYS A 210 17.41 -5.81 10.74
C LYS A 210 16.21 -5.22 11.47
N THR A 211 15.15 -4.77 10.79
CA THR A 211 13.92 -4.24 11.39
C THR A 211 12.94 -5.33 11.88
N ILE A 212 13.44 -6.53 12.18
CA ILE A 212 12.63 -7.67 12.64
C ILE A 212 11.95 -7.28 13.96
N GLY A 213 10.61 -7.31 13.99
CA GLY A 213 9.81 -6.99 15.17
C GLY A 213 8.94 -5.72 15.06
N ILE A 214 9.09 -4.94 13.98
CA ILE A 214 8.21 -3.80 13.67
C ILE A 214 6.98 -4.31 12.89
N MET A 215 5.77 -3.92 13.31
CA MET A 215 4.48 -4.30 12.69
C MET A 215 3.86 -3.13 11.92
N PRO A 216 3.36 -3.27 10.68
CA PRO A 216 3.23 -4.52 9.94
C PRO A 216 4.59 -5.08 9.50
N LYS A 217 4.75 -6.40 9.55
CA LYS A 217 5.97 -7.05 9.10
C LYS A 217 6.11 -6.86 7.59
N ASN A 218 7.33 -6.57 7.13
CA ASN A 218 7.63 -6.51 5.70
C ASN A 218 8.03 -7.92 5.22
N TYR A 219 7.11 -8.63 4.56
CA TYR A 219 7.37 -9.98 4.06
C TYR A 219 8.04 -10.02 2.69
N ASP A 220 8.13 -8.90 1.98
CA ASP A 220 8.92 -8.79 0.74
C ASP A 220 10.42 -9.08 0.96
N LYS A 221 10.89 -9.00 2.20
CA LYS A 221 12.28 -9.30 2.59
C LYS A 221 12.44 -10.58 3.41
N LEU A 222 11.35 -11.33 3.59
CA LEU A 222 11.33 -12.57 4.33
C LEU A 222 11.26 -13.76 3.37
N THR A 223 12.15 -14.72 3.54
CA THR A 223 12.14 -15.97 2.80
C THR A 223 11.83 -17.11 3.74
N ILE A 224 10.82 -17.92 3.43
CA ILE A 224 10.57 -19.17 4.14
C ILE A 224 11.71 -20.13 3.82
N THR A 225 12.45 -20.55 4.84
CA THR A 225 13.58 -21.46 4.72
C THR A 225 13.24 -22.89 5.11
N ASN A 226 12.19 -23.07 5.93
CA ASN A 226 11.74 -24.39 6.35
C ASN A 226 10.24 -24.39 6.71
N TYR A 227 9.59 -25.54 6.53
CA TYR A 227 8.21 -25.80 6.94
C TYR A 227 8.19 -26.91 7.99
N TYR A 228 7.43 -26.70 9.06
CA TYR A 228 7.24 -27.69 10.14
C TYR A 228 5.82 -28.24 10.04
N ASN A 229 5.68 -29.43 9.46
CA ASN A 229 4.37 -29.99 9.13
C ASN A 229 3.65 -30.55 10.37
N THR A 230 4.40 -30.91 11.42
CA THR A 230 3.85 -31.40 12.69
C THR A 230 4.22 -30.48 13.84
N GLN A 231 3.43 -30.54 14.93
CA GLN A 231 3.71 -29.77 16.14
C GLN A 231 5.03 -30.22 16.80
N GLU A 232 5.35 -31.52 16.72
CA GLU A 232 6.59 -32.08 17.23
C GLU A 232 7.81 -31.47 16.52
N GLN A 233 7.80 -31.41 15.18
CA GLN A 233 8.88 -30.79 14.39
C GLN A 233 9.07 -29.31 14.76
N TYR A 234 7.97 -28.58 14.95
CA TYR A 234 8.03 -27.18 15.39
C TYR A 234 8.67 -27.05 16.78
N ASN A 235 8.20 -27.84 17.74
CA ASN A 235 8.68 -27.81 19.12
C ASN A 235 10.17 -28.20 19.21
N GLU A 236 10.62 -29.18 18.43
CA GLU A 236 12.04 -29.55 18.37
C GLU A 236 12.91 -28.41 17.85
N ALA A 237 12.47 -27.72 16.78
CA ALA A 237 13.21 -26.58 16.24
C ALA A 237 13.26 -25.40 17.22
N GLU A 238 12.17 -25.14 17.95
CA GLU A 238 12.13 -24.15 19.03
C GLU A 238 13.13 -24.48 20.14
N GLN A 239 13.11 -25.73 20.63
CA GLN A 239 14.02 -26.21 21.66
C GLN A 239 15.48 -26.12 21.21
N LEU A 240 15.79 -26.53 19.98
CA LEU A 240 17.14 -26.41 19.42
C LEU A 240 17.60 -24.95 19.35
N GLY A 241 16.72 -24.04 18.94
CA GLY A 241 16.99 -22.60 18.93
C GLY A 241 17.36 -22.08 20.32
N MET A 242 16.58 -22.47 21.34
CA MET A 242 16.84 -22.14 22.74
C MET A 242 18.16 -22.73 23.25
N PHE A 243 18.40 -24.03 23.06
CA PHE A 243 19.60 -24.71 23.55
C PHE A 243 20.88 -24.18 22.88
N ALA A 244 20.85 -23.97 21.56
CA ALA A 244 22.01 -23.50 20.82
C ALA A 244 22.16 -21.96 20.83
N HIS A 245 21.22 -21.22 21.43
CA HIS A 245 21.17 -19.76 21.43
C HIS A 245 21.23 -19.16 20.01
N ILE A 246 20.55 -19.83 19.06
CA ILE A 246 20.47 -19.40 17.66
C ILE A 246 19.08 -18.86 17.36
N ASN A 247 19.01 -17.77 16.60
CA ASN A 247 17.73 -17.32 16.05
C ASN A 247 17.37 -18.22 14.87
N THR A 248 16.37 -19.08 15.07
CA THR A 248 15.85 -20.01 14.05
C THR A 248 14.83 -19.37 13.11
N GLY A 249 14.50 -18.09 13.31
CA GLY A 249 13.50 -17.38 12.53
C GLY A 249 12.10 -17.96 12.67
N LEU A 250 11.84 -18.71 13.74
CA LEU A 250 10.65 -19.55 13.89
C LEU A 250 9.39 -18.70 14.04
N GLN A 251 8.36 -19.01 13.25
CA GLN A 251 7.02 -18.45 13.36
C GLN A 251 6.01 -19.60 13.48
N GLN A 252 5.23 -19.59 14.56
CA GLN A 252 4.14 -20.53 14.73
C GLN A 252 3.01 -20.20 13.76
N LEU A 253 2.42 -21.24 13.18
CA LEU A 253 1.22 -21.14 12.36
C LEU A 253 0.09 -21.93 13.03
N ASN A 254 -1.08 -21.30 13.16
CA ASN A 254 -2.25 -21.93 13.76
C ASN A 254 -3.48 -21.66 12.91
N PHE A 255 -3.83 -22.63 12.07
CA PHE A 255 -5.02 -22.62 11.22
C PHE A 255 -6.18 -23.42 11.81
N THR A 256 -6.19 -23.73 13.11
CA THR A 256 -7.27 -24.55 13.69
C THR A 256 -8.63 -23.85 13.60
N PRO A 257 -9.74 -24.60 13.54
CA PRO A 257 -11.09 -24.02 13.62
C PRO A 257 -11.29 -23.02 14.77
N GLN A 258 -10.61 -23.25 15.90
CA GLN A 258 -10.65 -22.40 17.08
C GLN A 258 -9.86 -21.10 16.90
N SER A 259 -8.75 -21.09 16.14
CA SER A 259 -8.04 -19.85 15.83
C SER A 259 -8.76 -18.99 14.79
N MET A 260 -9.61 -19.60 13.96
CA MET A 260 -10.52 -18.90 13.03
C MET A 260 -11.81 -18.40 13.69
N GLN A 261 -11.92 -18.46 15.01
CA GLN A 261 -13.04 -17.88 15.76
C GLN A 261 -12.56 -16.67 16.55
N THR A 262 -13.39 -15.62 16.60
CA THR A 262 -13.08 -14.43 17.40
C THR A 262 -12.96 -14.81 18.87
N GLN A 263 -11.85 -14.41 19.50
CA GLN A 263 -11.57 -14.70 20.89
C GLN A 263 -11.99 -13.53 21.77
N ASN A 264 -12.52 -13.85 22.95
CA ASN A 264 -12.72 -12.87 24.00
C ASN A 264 -11.43 -12.81 24.82
N LEU A 265 -10.64 -11.76 24.59
CA LEU A 265 -9.36 -11.53 25.26
C LEU A 265 -9.50 -10.38 26.28
N ASP A 266 -8.72 -10.46 27.36
CA ASP A 266 -8.52 -9.31 28.24
C ASP A 266 -7.71 -8.21 27.54
N GLU A 267 -7.74 -7.01 28.12
CA GLU A 267 -7.15 -5.80 27.51
C GLU A 267 -5.64 -5.92 27.27
N ASP A 268 -4.90 -6.52 28.20
CA ASP A 268 -3.45 -6.67 28.10
C ASP A 268 -3.09 -7.67 26.98
N THR A 269 -3.78 -8.81 26.92
CA THR A 269 -3.57 -9.83 25.87
C THR A 269 -4.01 -9.34 24.49
N LEU A 270 -5.12 -8.59 24.41
CA LEU A 270 -5.65 -8.03 23.16
C LEU A 270 -4.66 -7.06 22.50
N LYS A 271 -3.86 -6.36 23.30
CA LYS A 271 -2.88 -5.39 22.80
C LYS A 271 -1.86 -6.02 21.85
N ASP A 272 -1.36 -7.21 22.19
CA ASP A 272 -0.30 -7.90 21.43
C ASP A 272 -0.82 -9.03 20.53
N THR A 273 -2.09 -9.40 20.68
CA THR A 273 -2.73 -10.47 19.90
C THR A 273 -3.47 -9.88 18.69
N PHE A 274 -3.36 -10.54 17.54
CA PHE A 274 -4.19 -10.22 16.38
C PHE A 274 -5.54 -10.92 16.57
N ASN A 275 -6.63 -10.17 16.63
CA ASN A 275 -7.97 -10.70 16.95
C ASN A 275 -9.03 -10.15 15.98
N PRO A 276 -9.03 -10.58 14.72
CA PRO A 276 -10.00 -10.11 13.74
C PRO A 276 -11.42 -10.58 14.07
N ASP A 277 -12.40 -9.82 13.61
CA ASP A 277 -13.80 -10.28 13.59
C ASP A 277 -13.97 -11.34 12.51
N MET A 278 -14.07 -12.60 12.90
CA MET A 278 -14.21 -13.73 11.99
C MET A 278 -15.67 -13.99 11.62
N SER A 279 -16.64 -13.31 12.25
CA SER A 279 -18.07 -13.49 11.93
C SER A 279 -18.42 -13.01 10.51
N VAL A 280 -17.57 -12.17 9.92
CA VAL A 280 -17.68 -11.70 8.53
C VAL A 280 -17.13 -12.72 7.52
N TYR A 281 -16.61 -13.86 7.95
CA TYR A 281 -16.13 -14.95 7.10
C TYR A 281 -16.86 -16.25 7.46
N PRO A 282 -18.14 -16.41 7.05
CA PRO A 282 -18.90 -17.59 7.38
C PRO A 282 -18.33 -18.84 6.70
N GLN A 283 -18.52 -19.99 7.36
CA GLN A 283 -18.27 -21.29 6.73
C GLN A 283 -19.19 -21.49 5.52
N ASN A 284 -18.71 -22.29 4.57
CA ASN A 284 -19.49 -22.78 3.45
C ASN A 284 -20.61 -23.72 3.93
N GLU A 285 -21.60 -23.96 3.07
CA GLU A 285 -22.74 -24.84 3.39
C GLU A 285 -22.33 -26.27 3.78
N ASP A 286 -21.18 -26.75 3.29
CA ASP A 286 -20.61 -28.05 3.58
C ASP A 286 -19.74 -28.08 4.87
N GLY A 287 -19.67 -26.96 5.59
CA GLY A 287 -18.86 -26.80 6.82
C GLY A 287 -17.38 -26.51 6.56
N SER A 288 -16.94 -26.42 5.31
CA SER A 288 -15.58 -26.01 4.97
C SER A 288 -15.35 -24.51 5.17
N TYR A 289 -14.10 -24.13 5.39
CA TYR A 289 -13.68 -22.73 5.48
C TYR A 289 -13.30 -22.21 4.09
N SER A 290 -13.69 -20.97 3.77
CA SER A 290 -13.22 -20.31 2.55
C SER A 290 -11.74 -19.93 2.66
N LYS A 291 -11.12 -19.64 1.52
CA LYS A 291 -9.73 -19.13 1.48
C LYS A 291 -9.59 -17.80 2.22
N GLU A 292 -10.61 -16.95 2.15
CA GLU A 292 -10.70 -15.69 2.87
C GLU A 292 -10.75 -15.86 4.38
N ALA A 293 -11.43 -16.90 4.87
CA ALA A 293 -11.48 -17.21 6.31
C ALA A 293 -10.15 -17.79 6.82
N LEU A 294 -9.46 -18.56 5.97
CA LEU A 294 -8.17 -19.17 6.31
C LEU A 294 -7.00 -18.18 6.28
N PHE A 295 -7.09 -17.15 5.41
CA PHE A 295 -6.11 -16.09 5.24
C PHE A 295 -6.11 -15.10 6.42
#